data_AF-A0A6A0I2A7-F1
#
_entry.id   AF-A0A6A0I2A7-F1
#
_cell.length_a   1.000
_cell.length_b   1.000
_cell.length_c   1.000
_cell.angle_alpha   90.00
_cell.angle_beta   90.00
_cell.angle_gamma   90.00
#
_symmetry.space_group_name_H-M   'P 1'
#
loop_
_entity.id
_entity.type
_entity.pdbx_description
1 polymer ?
#
loop_
_entity_poly.entity_id
_entity_poly.type
_entity_poly.pdbx_seq_one_letter_code
_entity_poly.pdbx_strand_id
1 'polypeptide(L)' 'MNLKSLIVNFVVTFIIAFAVTAIATLLWNLVQSGTANVDWATSFRLALILGIAFPLVEAMRGKSEKEKK' A
#
# COMPACT_ATOMS: atom_id res chain seq x y z
N MET A 1 9.33 -16.70 2.60
CA MET A 1 8.10 -16.75 1.79
C MET A 1 8.45 -17.23 0.40
N ASN A 2 7.54 -17.92 -0.27
CA ASN A 2 7.69 -18.21 -1.69
C ASN A 2 7.39 -16.95 -2.51
N LEU A 3 8.08 -16.74 -3.63
CA LEU A 3 7.96 -15.55 -4.49
C LEU A 3 6.51 -15.25 -4.89
N LYS A 4 5.71 -16.30 -5.17
CA LYS A 4 4.28 -16.16 -5.48
C LYS A 4 3.49 -15.46 -4.38
N SER A 5 3.71 -15.82 -3.12
CA SER A 5 3.02 -15.21 -1.98
C SER A 5 3.44 -13.75 -1.77
N LEU A 6 4.72 -13.42 -2.04
CA LEU A 6 5.19 -12.05 -1.96
C LEU A 6 4.51 -11.18 -3.04
N ILE A 7 4.43 -11.66 -4.28
CA ILE A 7 3.78 -10.94 -5.38
C ILE A 7 2.29 -10.75 -5.10
N VAL A 8 1.57 -11.78 -4.66
CA VAL A 8 0.14 -11.66 -4.35
C VAL A 8 -0.08 -10.65 -3.23
N ASN A 9 0.70 -10.72 -2.15
CA ASN A 9 0.59 -9.77 -1.05
C ASN A 9 0.89 -8.34 -1.51
N PHE A 10 1.93 -8.14 -2.31
CA PHE A 10 2.24 -6.84 -2.93
C PHE A 10 1.06 -6.31 -3.74
N VAL A 11 0.50 -7.10 -4.67
CA VAL A 11 -0.59 -6.66 -5.55
C VAL A 11 -1.84 -6.29 -4.75
N VAL A 12 -2.22 -7.12 -3.77
CA VAL A 12 -3.39 -6.85 -2.93
C VAL A 12 -3.20 -5.58 -2.11
N THR A 13 -2.05 -5.44 -1.42
CA THR A 13 -1.75 -4.23 -0.64
C THR A 13 -1.69 -2.99 -1.54
N PHE A 14 -1.08 -3.10 -2.72
CA PHE A 14 -1.00 -2.01 -3.69
C PHE A 14 -2.39 -1.53 -4.12
N ILE A 15 -3.28 -2.43 -4.53
CA ILE A 15 -4.63 -2.07 -4.99
C ILE A 15 -5.42 -1.38 -3.88
N ILE A 16 -5.36 -1.93 -2.66
CA ILE A 16 -6.06 -1.35 -1.49
C ILE A 16 -5.50 0.04 -1.19
N ALA A 17 -4.18 0.17 -1.06
CA ALA A 17 -3.54 1.45 -0.76
C ALA A 17 -3.82 2.49 -1.84
N PHE A 18 -3.79 2.10 -3.12
CA PHE A 18 -4.10 2.98 -4.24
C PHE A 18 -5.54 3.47 -4.20
N ALA A 19 -6.52 2.57 -4.00
CA ALA A 19 -7.92 2.95 -3.91
C ALA A 19 -8.19 3.88 -2.71
N VAL A 20 -7.64 3.54 -1.54
CA VAL A 20 -7.81 4.34 -0.32
C VAL A 20 -7.22 5.74 -0.49
N THR A 21 -6.01 5.85 -1.04
CA THR A 21 -5.34 7.13 -1.25
C THR A 21 -5.99 7.96 -2.37
N ALA A 22 -6.49 7.32 -3.43
CA ALA A 22 -7.26 7.99 -4.47
C ALA A 22 -8.55 8.61 -3.90
N ILE A 23 -9.28 7.86 -3.06
CA ILE A 23 -10.48 8.36 -2.38
C ILE A 23 -10.12 9.47 -1.40
N ALA A 24 -9.06 9.29 -0.61
CA ALA A 24 -8.63 10.27 0.38
C ALA A 24 -8.23 11.61 -0.28
N THR A 25 -7.48 11.56 -1.39
CA THR A 25 -7.06 12.77 -2.13
C THR A 25 -8.25 13.44 -2.81
N LEU A 26 -9.20 12.67 -3.35
CA LEU A 26 -10.45 13.21 -3.89
C LEU A 26 -11.24 13.98 -2.84
N LEU A 27 -11.48 13.36 -1.67
CA LEU A 27 -12.24 13.98 -0.59
C LEU A 27 -11.53 15.20 -0.03
N TRP A 28 -10.20 15.13 0.12
CA TRP A 28 -9.39 16.25 0.58
C TRP A 28 -9.48 17.44 -0.38
N ASN A 29 -9.33 17.19 -1.68
CA ASN A 29 -9.41 18.24 -2.71
C ASN A 29 -10.82 18.82 -2.83
N LEU A 30 -11.86 18.00 -2.61
CA LEU A 30 -13.24 18.48 -2.59
C LEU A 30 -13.48 19.44 -1.42
N VAL A 31 -12.95 19.13 -0.24
CA VAL A 31 -13.09 19.99 0.95
C VAL A 31 -12.25 21.26 0.84
N GLN A 32 -10.99 21.15 0.38
CA GLN A 32 -10.06 22.29 0.36
C GLN A 32 -10.26 23.21 -0.84
N SER A 33 -10.42 22.64 -2.04
CA SER A 33 -10.43 23.38 -3.30
C SER A 33 -11.84 23.50 -3.90
N GLY A 34 -12.84 22.82 -3.32
CA GLY A 34 -14.20 22.76 -3.88
C GLY A 34 -14.29 21.91 -5.15
N THR A 35 -13.21 21.24 -5.55
CA THR A 35 -13.11 20.48 -6.81
C THR A 35 -12.88 19.00 -6.55
N ALA A 36 -13.71 18.15 -7.12
CA ALA A 36 -13.52 16.70 -7.08
C ALA A 36 -12.39 16.28 -8.04
N ASN A 37 -11.15 16.28 -7.52
CA ASN A 37 -9.96 15.87 -8.29
C ASN A 37 -9.14 14.84 -7.51
N VAL A 38 -8.74 13.76 -8.17
CA VAL A 38 -7.89 12.70 -7.59
C VAL A 38 -6.43 13.03 -7.86
N ASP A 39 -5.58 12.98 -6.82
CA ASP A 39 -4.13 13.04 -7.02
C ASP A 39 -3.58 11.62 -7.31
N TRP A 40 -3.51 11.29 -8.59
CA TRP A 40 -3.00 10.01 -9.07
C TRP A 40 -1.52 9.77 -8.72
N ALA A 41 -0.70 10.82 -8.74
CA ALA A 41 0.73 10.72 -8.49
C ALA A 41 0.99 10.38 -7.03
N THR A 42 0.33 11.07 -6.10
CA THR A 42 0.42 10.79 -4.66
C THR A 42 -0.13 9.40 -4.34
N SER A 43 -1.28 9.05 -4.92
CA SER A 43 -1.91 7.75 -4.69
C SER A 43 -1.04 6.58 -5.17
N PHE A 44 -0.44 6.71 -6.37
CA PHE A 44 0.46 5.69 -6.92
C PHE A 44 1.75 5.54 -6.10
N ARG A 45 2.37 6.64 -5.70
CA ARG A 45 3.59 6.62 -4.88
C ARG A 45 3.35 5.95 -3.53
N LEU A 46 2.27 6.30 -2.84
CA LEU A 46 1.92 5.70 -1.56
C LEU A 46 1.57 4.20 -1.71
N ALA A 47 0.82 3.84 -2.75
CA ALA A 47 0.52 2.45 -3.04
C ALA A 47 1.76 1.60 -3.29
N LEU A 48 2.75 2.13 -4.04
CA LEU A 48 4.04 1.45 -4.24
C LEU A 48 4.79 1.27 -2.93
N ILE A 49 4.94 2.33 -2.13
CA ILE A 49 5.69 2.28 -0.87
C ILE A 49 5.05 1.25 0.07
N LEU A 50 3.73 1.31 0.27
CA LEU A 50 3.03 0.39 1.16
C LEU A 50 2.99 -1.04 0.61
N GLY A 51 2.76 -1.19 -0.70
CA GLY A 51 2.78 -2.48 -1.39
C GLY A 51 4.11 -3.22 -1.18
N ILE A 52 5.23 -2.51 -1.12
CA ILE A 52 6.56 -3.09 -0.85
C ILE A 52 6.81 -3.27 0.65
N ALA A 53 6.52 -2.24 1.46
CA ALA A 53 6.85 -2.25 2.88
C ALA A 53 6.13 -3.36 3.65
N PHE A 54 4.84 -3.59 3.39
CA PHE A 54 4.04 -4.57 4.13
C PHE A 54 4.54 -6.02 3.94
N PRO A 55 4.71 -6.55 2.71
CA PRO A 55 5.27 -7.88 2.51
C PRO A 55 6.67 -8.05 3.08
N LEU A 56 7.50 -7.00 3.06
CA LEU A 56 8.84 -7.04 3.66
C LEU A 56 8.79 -7.14 5.18
N VAL A 57 7.94 -6.33 5.83
CA VAL A 57 7.74 -6.41 7.29
C VAL A 57 7.26 -7.80 7.71
N GLU A 58 6.33 -8.38 6.96
CA GLU A 58 5.83 -9.73 7.22
C GLU A 58 6.93 -10.79 7.03
N ALA A 59 7.73 -10.67 5.97
CA ALA A 59 8.87 -11.55 5.73
C ALA A 59 9.91 -11.48 6.87
N MET A 60 10.14 -10.29 7.44
CA MET A 60 11.04 -10.10 8.58
C MET A 60 10.47 -10.70 9.87
N ARG A 61 9.17 -10.55 10.13
CA ARG A 61 8.50 -11.17 11.30
C ARG A 61 8.60 -12.70 11.26
N GLY A 62 8.31 -13.30 10.11
CA GLY A 62 8.41 -14.75 9.93
C GLY A 62 9.84 -15.31 10.06
N LYS A 63 10.88 -14.47 9.89
CA LYS A 63 12.27 -14.85 10.16
C LYS A 63 12.57 -14.82 11.67
N SER A 64 12.15 -13.76 12.36
CA SER A 64 12.34 -13.62 13.82
C SER A 64 11.68 -14.75 14.61
N GLU A 65 10.53 -15.27 14.17
CA GLU A 65 9.83 -16.35 14.87
C GLU A 65 10.53 -17.71 14.70
N LYS A 66 11.29 -17.90 13.62
CA LYS A 66 12.04 -19.14 13.37
C LYS A 66 13.37 -19.19 14.11
N GLU A 67 13.98 -18.04 14.40
CA GLU A 67 15.24 -17.97 15.17
C GLU A 67 15.02 -18.16 16.70
N LYS A 68 13.78 -18.03 17.18
CA LYS A 68 13.41 -18.24 18.60
C LYS A 68 12.95 -19.68 18.92
N LYS A 69 12.87 -20.55 17.93
CA LYS A 69 12.36 -21.93 18.03
C LYS A 69 13.49 -22.93 17.85
#